data_AF-A0A530BMH9-F1
#
_entry.id   AF-A0A530BMH9-F1
#
_cell.length_a   1.000
_cell.length_b   1.000
_cell.length_c   1.000
_cell.angle_alpha   90.00
_cell.angle_beta   90.00
_cell.angle_gamma   90.00
#
_symmetry.space_group_name_H-M   'P 1'
#
loop_
_entity.id
_entity.type
_entity.pdbx_description
1 polymer ?
#
loop_
_entity_poly.entity_id
_entity_poly.type
_entity_poly.pdbx_seq_one_letter_code
_entity_poly.pdbx_strand_id
1 'polypeptide(L)'
;MLSRVFGFGRRSFDSLSEQEILALAISSEEDDGRIYRAYADGLAQDFPQSAKVFEAMAEEEDGHRDSLIELHRKRFGDRIPLIRREHVRGYYERKPDWLVRPLGIEHVRRQAEDMERQAYRFYVEAAKRTTDASTRKLLDDLALAEQGHESSAHELEQQHVPGAV
;
A
#
# COMPACT_ATOMS: atom_id res chain seq x y z
N MET A 1 -16.77 25.61 31.08
CA MET A 1 -16.96 24.36 30.33
C MET A 1 -17.17 24.69 28.85
N LEU A 2 -16.10 24.84 28.07
CA LEU A 2 -16.17 25.14 26.64
C LEU A 2 -14.98 24.49 25.93
N SER A 3 -15.00 23.16 25.80
CA SER A 3 -13.97 22.42 25.04
C SER A 3 -14.57 21.13 24.47
N ARG A 4 -15.62 21.25 23.66
CA ARG A 4 -16.20 20.12 22.91
C ARG A 4 -16.59 20.52 21.50
N VAL A 5 -15.68 21.21 20.81
CA VAL A 5 -15.69 21.35 19.35
C VAL A 5 -14.24 21.23 18.86
N PHE A 6 -13.66 20.04 18.99
CA PHE A 6 -12.48 19.65 18.22
C PHE A 6 -12.94 18.53 17.30
N GLY A 7 -12.83 18.73 15.98
CA GLY A 7 -12.99 17.65 15.02
C GLY A 7 -12.09 16.48 15.41
N PHE A 8 -12.50 15.25 15.11
CA PHE A 8 -11.68 14.06 15.30
C PHE A 8 -10.33 14.27 14.61
N GLY A 9 -9.33 14.70 15.38
CA GLY A 9 -8.00 14.99 14.88
C GLY A 9 -7.32 13.67 14.53
N ARG A 10 -6.63 13.65 13.39
CA ARG A 10 -5.77 12.54 12.99
C ARG A 10 -4.85 12.15 14.18
N ARG A 11 -4.75 10.86 14.49
CA ARG A 11 -3.87 10.34 15.54
C ARG A 11 -2.43 10.34 15.07
N SER A 12 -1.46 10.47 15.96
CA SER A 12 -0.05 10.34 15.55
C SER A 12 0.33 8.87 15.44
N PHE A 13 1.23 8.53 14.51
CA PHE A 13 1.62 7.13 14.25
C PHE A 13 2.25 6.45 15.47
N ASP A 14 3.01 7.20 16.27
CA ASP A 14 3.59 6.76 17.54
C ASP A 14 2.56 6.47 18.65
N SER A 15 1.32 6.91 18.48
CA SER A 15 0.22 6.64 19.42
C SER A 15 -0.57 5.36 19.10
N LEU A 16 -0.21 4.64 18.04
CA LEU A 16 -0.90 3.42 17.62
C LEU A 16 -0.39 2.22 18.42
N SER A 17 -1.31 1.37 18.87
CA SER A 17 -0.98 0.05 19.39
C SER A 17 -0.53 -0.89 18.26
N GLU A 18 0.11 -2.03 18.59
CA GLU A 18 0.47 -3.02 17.57
C GLU A 18 -0.75 -3.58 16.81
N GLN A 19 -1.91 -3.70 17.47
CA GLN A 19 -3.16 -4.09 16.82
C GLN A 19 -3.58 -3.06 15.78
N GLU A 20 -3.46 -1.77 16.11
CA GLU A 20 -3.81 -0.67 15.21
C GLU A 20 -2.79 -0.50 14.07
N ILE A 21 -1.52 -0.82 14.31
CA ILE A 21 -0.50 -0.88 13.25
C ILE A 21 -0.85 -1.99 12.23
N LEU A 22 -1.18 -3.19 12.70
CA LEU A 22 -1.62 -4.28 11.80
C LEU A 22 -2.91 -3.93 11.08
N ALA A 23 -3.89 -3.34 11.76
CA ALA A 23 -5.13 -2.91 11.13
C ALA A 23 -4.90 -1.84 10.05
N LEU A 24 -3.97 -0.91 10.30
CA LEU A 24 -3.58 0.10 9.32
C LEU A 24 -2.88 -0.54 8.11
N ALA A 25 -1.99 -1.51 8.34
CA ALA A 25 -1.36 -2.28 7.27
C ALA A 25 -2.40 -3.02 6.41
N ILE A 26 -3.33 -3.74 7.03
CA ILE A 26 -4.41 -4.47 6.32
C ILE A 26 -5.21 -3.52 5.43
N SER A 27 -5.67 -2.39 5.99
CA SER A 27 -6.41 -1.39 5.21
C SER A 27 -5.55 -0.75 4.11
N SER A 28 -4.23 -0.76 4.30
CA SER A 28 -3.29 -0.19 3.35
C SER A 28 -3.18 -1.07 2.10
N GLU A 29 -2.95 -2.37 2.27
CA GLU A 29 -2.88 -3.33 1.15
C GLU A 29 -4.22 -3.44 0.41
N GLU A 30 -5.34 -3.41 1.15
CA GLU A 30 -6.67 -3.42 0.55
C GLU A 30 -6.92 -2.25 -0.39
N ASP A 31 -6.44 -1.07 -0.02
CA ASP A 31 -6.57 0.14 -0.82
C ASP A 31 -5.55 0.14 -1.98
N ASP A 32 -4.30 -0.27 -1.74
CA ASP A 32 -3.25 -0.28 -2.77
C ASP A 32 -3.55 -1.32 -3.86
N GLY A 33 -4.01 -2.52 -3.51
CA GLY A 33 -4.48 -3.52 -4.48
C GLY A 33 -5.66 -3.02 -5.34
N ARG A 34 -6.57 -2.21 -4.77
CA ARG A 34 -7.66 -1.58 -5.55
C ARG A 34 -7.15 -0.51 -6.50
N ILE A 35 -6.14 0.26 -6.10
CA ILE A 35 -5.51 1.27 -6.93
C ILE A 35 -4.80 0.60 -8.11
N TYR A 36 -4.06 -0.49 -7.87
CA TYR A 36 -3.40 -1.25 -8.93
C TYR A 36 -4.38 -1.84 -9.95
N ARG A 37 -5.49 -2.46 -9.51
CA ARG A 37 -6.55 -2.89 -10.44
C ARG A 37 -7.13 -1.72 -11.24
N ALA A 38 -7.34 -0.56 -10.61
CA ALA A 38 -7.85 0.62 -11.31
C ALA A 38 -6.87 1.16 -12.37
N TYR A 39 -5.56 1.02 -12.15
CA TYR A 39 -4.54 1.28 -13.16
C TYR A 39 -4.56 0.23 -14.27
N ALA A 40 -4.63 -1.06 -13.92
CA ALA A 40 -4.73 -2.15 -14.89
C ALA A 40 -5.90 -1.94 -15.85
N ASP A 41 -7.10 -1.69 -15.32
CA ASP A 41 -8.32 -1.42 -16.08
C ASP A 41 -8.16 -0.19 -17.00
N GLY A 42 -7.56 0.89 -16.48
CA GLY A 42 -7.37 2.12 -17.23
C GLY A 42 -6.30 2.05 -18.32
N LEU A 43 -5.39 1.07 -18.25
CA LEU A 43 -4.30 0.84 -19.21
C LEU A 43 -4.57 -0.33 -20.17
N ALA A 44 -5.58 -1.17 -19.92
CA ALA A 44 -5.77 -2.43 -20.63
C ALA A 44 -5.88 -2.31 -22.16
N GLN A 45 -6.46 -1.23 -22.68
CA GLN A 45 -6.63 -1.03 -24.13
C GLN A 45 -5.34 -0.54 -24.80
N ASP A 46 -4.69 0.47 -24.22
CA ASP A 46 -3.57 1.16 -24.85
C ASP A 46 -2.20 0.55 -24.47
N PHE A 47 -2.10 -0.07 -23.28
CA PHE A 47 -0.87 -0.61 -22.71
C PHE A 47 -1.11 -1.99 -22.02
N PRO A 48 -1.52 -3.03 -22.77
CA PRO A 48 -2.00 -4.29 -22.20
C PRO A 48 -0.96 -5.09 -21.37
N GLN A 49 0.35 -4.97 -21.64
CA GLN A 49 1.32 -5.66 -20.77
C GLN A 49 1.59 -4.88 -19.48
N SER A 50 1.54 -3.54 -19.53
CA SER A 50 1.60 -2.73 -18.31
C SER A 50 0.40 -3.00 -17.41
N ALA A 51 -0.79 -3.17 -18.01
CA ALA A 51 -1.98 -3.58 -17.27
C ALA A 51 -1.79 -4.93 -16.55
N LYS A 52 -1.17 -5.93 -17.19
CA LYS A 52 -0.89 -7.23 -16.55
C LYS A 52 0.04 -7.15 -15.35
N VAL A 53 1.04 -6.26 -15.40
CA VAL A 53 1.93 -6.07 -14.24
C VAL A 53 1.17 -5.45 -13.08
N PHE A 54 0.32 -4.45 -13.33
CA PHE A 54 -0.53 -3.92 -12.27
C PHE A 54 -1.53 -4.95 -11.72
N GLU A 55 -2.04 -5.86 -12.55
CA GLU A 55 -2.84 -6.99 -12.06
C GLU A 55 -2.02 -7.91 -11.14
N ALA A 56 -0.79 -8.26 -11.54
CA ALA A 56 0.10 -9.09 -10.72
C ALA A 56 0.46 -8.41 -9.40
N MET A 57 0.72 -7.10 -9.40
CA MET A 57 0.94 -6.32 -8.17
C MET A 57 -0.30 -6.38 -7.27
N ALA A 58 -1.50 -6.21 -7.84
CA ALA A 58 -2.73 -6.31 -7.06
C ALA A 58 -2.96 -7.72 -6.44
N GLU A 59 -2.51 -8.78 -7.12
CA GLU A 59 -2.53 -10.15 -6.57
C GLU A 59 -1.52 -10.32 -5.43
N GLU A 60 -0.35 -9.69 -5.51
CA GLU A 60 0.66 -9.69 -4.44
C GLU A 60 0.14 -8.95 -3.19
N GLU A 61 -0.51 -7.80 -3.38
CA GLU A 61 -1.18 -7.04 -2.30
C GLU A 61 -2.27 -7.86 -1.59
N ASP A 62 -3.03 -8.67 -2.32
CA ASP A 62 -4.00 -9.59 -1.70
C ASP A 62 -3.30 -10.60 -0.78
N GLY A 63 -2.13 -11.11 -1.19
CA GLY A 63 -1.32 -12.02 -0.40
C GLY A 63 -0.73 -11.36 0.86
N HIS A 64 -0.29 -10.11 0.75
CA HIS A 64 0.16 -9.30 1.88
C HIS A 64 -0.98 -9.11 2.89
N ARG A 65 -2.15 -8.67 2.40
CA ARG A 65 -3.36 -8.50 3.21
C ARG A 65 -3.72 -9.78 3.95
N ASP A 66 -3.75 -10.91 3.26
CA ASP A 66 -4.16 -12.18 3.86
C ASP A 66 -3.17 -12.60 4.97
N SER A 67 -1.86 -12.42 4.74
CA SER A 67 -0.82 -12.67 5.73
C SER A 67 -0.97 -11.80 6.99
N LEU A 68 -1.29 -10.51 6.81
CA LEU A 68 -1.55 -9.57 7.90
C LEU A 68 -2.84 -9.92 8.67
N ILE A 69 -3.90 -10.33 7.98
CA ILE A 69 -5.17 -10.76 8.59
C ILE A 69 -4.94 -12.00 9.46
N GLU A 70 -4.21 -13.00 8.96
CA GLU A 70 -3.91 -14.22 9.73
C GLU A 70 -3.08 -13.91 10.97
N LEU A 71 -2.08 -13.02 10.86
CA LEU A 71 -1.32 -12.57 12.02
C LEU A 71 -2.19 -11.80 13.02
N HIS A 72 -3.04 -10.88 12.55
CA HIS A 72 -3.96 -10.14 13.41
C HIS A 72 -4.89 -11.12 14.14
N ARG A 73 -5.50 -12.08 13.43
CA ARG A 73 -6.38 -13.09 14.02
C ARG A 73 -5.68 -13.88 15.12
N LYS A 74 -4.44 -14.33 14.87
CA LYS A 74 -3.63 -15.08 15.83
C LYS A 74 -3.33 -14.29 17.10
N ARG A 75 -3.09 -12.97 16.99
CA ARG A 75 -2.63 -12.14 18.12
C ARG A 75 -3.77 -11.41 18.85
N PHE A 76 -4.78 -10.97 18.12
CA PHE A 76 -5.80 -10.03 18.60
C PHE A 76 -7.24 -10.51 18.34
N GLY A 77 -7.42 -11.65 17.66
CA GLY A 77 -8.73 -12.21 17.32
C GLY A 77 -9.35 -11.61 16.06
N ASP A 78 -10.62 -11.92 15.80
CA ASP A 78 -11.26 -11.68 14.50
C ASP A 78 -11.64 -10.21 14.24
N ARG A 79 -11.73 -9.39 15.30
CA ARG A 79 -12.20 -8.01 15.16
C ARG A 79 -11.03 -7.07 14.85
N ILE A 80 -10.83 -6.80 13.57
CA ILE A 80 -9.87 -5.80 13.08
C ILE A 80 -10.46 -4.39 13.31
N PRO A 81 -9.77 -3.49 14.04
CA PRO A 81 -10.19 -2.11 14.19
C PRO A 81 -10.25 -1.37 12.85
N LEU A 82 -11.26 -0.51 12.66
CA LEU A 82 -11.32 0.37 11.49
C LEU A 82 -10.35 1.55 11.69
N ILE A 83 -9.22 1.49 11.01
CA ILE A 83 -8.26 2.58 10.88
C ILE A 83 -7.82 2.64 9.41
N ARG A 84 -7.47 3.83 8.93
CA ARG A 84 -7.07 4.09 7.55
C ARG A 84 -6.00 5.18 7.56
N ARG A 85 -5.32 5.36 6.43
CA ARG A 85 -4.24 6.35 6.24
C ARG A 85 -4.65 7.78 6.63
N GLU A 86 -5.85 8.18 6.26
CA GLU A 86 -6.42 9.49 6.56
C GLU A 86 -6.65 9.71 8.06
N HIS A 87 -6.74 8.66 8.87
CA HIS A 87 -6.89 8.77 10.32
C HIS A 87 -5.56 9.02 11.05
N VAL A 88 -4.42 8.94 10.36
CA VAL A 88 -3.07 9.01 10.97
C VAL A 88 -2.27 10.19 10.42
N ARG A 89 -1.76 11.07 11.31
CA ARG A 89 -0.91 12.22 10.96
C ARG A 89 0.45 11.77 10.50
N GLY A 90 0.96 12.43 9.47
CA GLY A 90 2.27 12.12 8.89
C GLY A 90 2.27 10.82 8.07
N TYR A 91 1.12 10.16 7.95
CA TYR A 91 0.93 9.07 7.01
C TYR A 91 0.65 9.63 5.63
N TYR A 92 1.19 8.98 4.60
CA TYR A 92 1.04 9.43 3.23
C TYR A 92 -0.41 9.35 2.78
N GLU A 93 -0.83 10.34 2.00
CA GLU A 93 -2.16 10.38 1.39
C GLU A 93 -2.05 10.00 -0.08
N ARG A 94 -2.87 9.03 -0.49
CA ARG A 94 -3.03 8.67 -1.90
C ARG A 94 -3.92 9.74 -2.55
N LYS A 95 -3.41 10.42 -3.57
CA LYS A 95 -4.24 11.29 -4.43
C LYS A 95 -4.99 10.39 -5.40
N PRO A 96 -6.29 10.59 -5.65
CA PRO A 96 -7.11 9.67 -6.45
C PRO A 96 -6.86 9.80 -7.97
N ASP A 97 -5.60 9.75 -8.40
CA ASP A 97 -5.23 9.88 -9.82
C ASP A 97 -5.71 8.68 -10.66
N TRP A 98 -5.87 7.51 -10.04
CA TRP A 98 -6.47 6.32 -10.66
C TRP A 98 -7.92 6.50 -11.11
N LEU A 99 -8.61 7.59 -10.72
CA LEU A 99 -9.95 7.93 -11.19
C LEU A 99 -9.96 8.77 -12.48
N VAL A 100 -8.80 9.31 -12.88
CA VAL A 100 -8.70 10.20 -14.05
C VAL A 100 -8.53 9.38 -15.33
N ARG A 101 -9.11 9.85 -16.44
CA ARG A 101 -8.96 9.23 -17.78
C ARG A 101 -8.74 10.31 -18.85
N PRO A 102 -7.94 10.03 -19.91
CA PRO A 102 -7.09 8.84 -20.08
C PRO A 102 -5.94 8.82 -19.07
N LEU A 103 -5.47 7.62 -18.70
CA LEU A 103 -4.27 7.48 -17.85
C LEU A 103 -3.01 7.67 -18.71
N GLY A 104 -2.05 8.43 -18.23
CA GLY A 104 -0.71 8.49 -18.82
C GLY A 104 0.18 7.42 -18.21
N ILE A 105 0.71 6.49 -19.03
CA ILE A 105 1.53 5.36 -18.53
C ILE A 105 2.72 5.83 -17.67
N GLU A 106 3.45 6.86 -18.11
CA GLU A 106 4.58 7.45 -17.37
C GLU A 106 4.15 8.14 -16.06
N HIS A 107 2.90 8.59 -15.97
CA HIS A 107 2.37 9.12 -14.73
C HIS A 107 2.04 8.00 -13.75
N VAL A 108 1.36 6.97 -14.25
CA VAL A 108 0.95 5.80 -13.46
C VAL A 108 2.16 5.04 -12.92
N ARG A 109 3.20 4.82 -13.73
CA ARG A 109 4.46 4.18 -13.27
C ARG A 109 5.10 4.92 -12.10
N ARG A 110 5.32 6.23 -12.26
CA ARG A 110 5.92 7.06 -11.20
C ARG A 110 5.06 7.08 -9.94
N GLN A 111 3.74 7.09 -10.10
CA GLN A 111 2.83 7.05 -8.98
C GLN A 111 2.90 5.69 -8.26
N ALA A 112 2.93 4.58 -8.99
CA ALA A 112 3.15 3.25 -8.41
C ALA A 112 4.48 3.18 -7.66
N GLU A 113 5.59 3.65 -8.23
CA GLU A 113 6.86 3.70 -7.50
C GLU A 113 6.79 4.56 -6.23
N ASP A 114 6.10 5.71 -6.28
CA ASP A 114 5.85 6.52 -5.09
C ASP A 114 5.01 5.78 -4.06
N MET A 115 4.08 4.93 -4.52
CA MET A 115 3.24 4.10 -3.66
C MET A 115 4.07 3.07 -2.90
N GLU A 116 4.93 2.35 -3.61
CA GLU A 116 5.86 1.34 -3.09
C GLU A 116 6.86 1.95 -2.10
N ARG A 117 7.50 3.06 -2.46
CA ARG A 117 8.43 3.77 -1.55
C ARG A 117 7.75 4.23 -0.27
N GLN A 118 6.47 4.59 -0.34
CA GLN A 118 5.69 5.00 0.82
C GLN A 118 5.32 3.80 1.71
N ALA A 119 4.91 2.67 1.11
CA ALA A 119 4.62 1.42 1.81
C ALA A 119 5.89 0.85 2.48
N TYR A 120 7.02 0.80 1.77
CA TYR A 120 8.33 0.45 2.33
C TYR A 120 8.66 1.24 3.60
N ARG A 121 8.55 2.58 3.53
CA ARG A 121 8.82 3.45 4.68
C ARG A 121 7.88 3.18 5.84
N PHE A 122 6.60 2.92 5.54
CA PHE A 122 5.64 2.54 6.57
C PHE A 122 6.06 1.24 7.27
N TYR A 123 6.36 0.18 6.52
CA TYR A 123 6.72 -1.10 7.10
C TYR A 123 7.99 -1.04 7.94
N VAL A 124 9.01 -0.31 7.47
CA VAL A 124 10.23 -0.04 8.25
C VAL A 124 9.90 0.70 9.56
N GLU A 125 9.05 1.72 9.50
CA GLU A 125 8.67 2.51 10.69
C GLU A 125 7.73 1.76 11.65
N ALA A 126 6.90 0.86 11.12
CA ALA A 126 6.04 -0.03 11.87
C ALA A 126 6.87 -1.07 12.62
N ALA A 127 7.81 -1.75 11.94
CA ALA A 127 8.69 -2.76 12.53
C ALA A 127 9.51 -2.21 13.70
N LYS A 128 9.98 -0.96 13.61
CA LYS A 128 10.66 -0.26 14.72
C LYS A 128 9.81 -0.12 15.98
N ARG A 129 8.49 -0.02 15.82
CA ARG A 129 7.52 0.20 16.91
C ARG A 129 6.89 -1.09 17.45
N THR A 130 7.06 -2.22 16.78
CA THR A 130 6.51 -3.50 17.23
C THR A 130 7.52 -4.31 18.02
N THR A 131 7.13 -4.83 19.17
CA THR A 131 7.99 -5.65 20.06
C THR A 131 7.82 -7.14 19.84
N ASP A 132 6.65 -7.57 19.37
CA ASP A 132 6.38 -8.97 19.05
C ASP A 132 7.22 -9.46 17.86
N ALA A 133 7.90 -10.60 18.05
CA ALA A 133 8.85 -11.12 17.08
C ALA A 133 8.18 -11.55 15.76
N SER A 134 6.99 -12.16 15.82
CA SER A 134 6.27 -12.59 14.61
C SER A 134 5.79 -11.38 13.81
N THR A 135 5.35 -10.33 14.49
CA THR A 135 4.91 -9.08 13.88
C THR A 135 6.05 -8.34 13.24
N ARG A 136 7.17 -8.17 13.96
CA ARG A 136 8.38 -7.57 13.41
C ARG A 136 8.85 -8.29 12.17
N LYS A 137 8.91 -9.63 12.21
CA LYS A 137 9.31 -10.44 11.05
C LYS A 137 8.41 -10.17 9.84
N LEU A 138 7.08 -10.23 10.00
CA LEU A 138 6.17 -10.01 8.89
C LEU A 138 6.31 -8.58 8.31
N LEU A 139 6.44 -7.57 9.16
CA LEU A 139 6.62 -6.19 8.70
C LEU A 139 7.98 -6.00 7.99
N ASP A 140 9.05 -6.65 8.44
CA ASP A 140 10.35 -6.64 7.76
C ASP A 140 10.28 -7.37 6.41
N ASP A 141 9.58 -8.51 6.33
CA ASP A 141 9.37 -9.26 5.08
C ASP A 141 8.58 -8.41 4.07
N LEU A 142 7.50 -7.74 4.52
CA LEU A 142 6.70 -6.84 3.68
C LEU A 142 7.54 -5.66 3.19
N ALA A 143 8.33 -5.02 4.06
CA ALA A 143 9.25 -3.98 3.61
C ALA A 143 10.19 -4.46 2.49
N LEU A 144 10.69 -5.70 2.55
CA LEU A 144 11.53 -6.25 1.48
C LEU A 144 10.73 -6.50 0.19
N ALA A 145 9.47 -6.91 0.29
CA ALA A 145 8.58 -7.08 -0.85
C ALA A 145 8.32 -5.74 -1.58
N GLU A 146 7.95 -4.68 -0.84
CA GLU A 146 7.73 -3.33 -1.41
C GLU A 146 8.99 -2.79 -2.13
N GLN A 147 10.18 -3.11 -1.61
CA GLN A 147 11.44 -2.75 -2.27
C GLN A 147 11.64 -3.51 -3.60
N GLY A 148 11.14 -4.74 -3.69
CA GLY A 148 11.11 -5.54 -4.90
C GLY A 148 10.22 -4.94 -5.99
N HIS A 149 9.05 -4.43 -5.61
CA HIS A 149 8.09 -3.82 -6.55
C HIS A 149 8.63 -2.59 -7.30
N GLU A 150 9.48 -1.76 -6.66
CA GLU A 150 10.17 -0.65 -7.33
C GLU A 150 10.99 -1.14 -8.53
N SER A 151 11.55 -2.35 -8.44
CA SER A 151 12.32 -3.01 -9.50
C SER A 151 11.42 -3.46 -10.66
N SER A 152 10.23 -4.00 -10.37
CA SER A 152 9.27 -4.48 -11.37
C SER A 152 8.67 -3.34 -12.20
N ALA A 153 8.46 -2.16 -11.59
CA ALA A 153 8.04 -0.95 -12.31
C ALA A 153 9.11 -0.44 -13.29
N HIS A 154 10.39 -0.66 -12.99
CA HIS A 154 11.50 -0.35 -13.90
C HIS A 154 11.65 -1.40 -15.03
N GLU A 155 11.39 -2.67 -14.76
CA GLU A 155 11.40 -3.72 -15.80
C GLU A 155 10.27 -3.51 -16.84
N LEU A 156 9.15 -2.91 -16.40
CA LEU A 156 8.07 -2.45 -17.27
C LEU A 156 8.50 -1.38 -18.29
N GLU A 157 9.52 -0.58 -18.00
CA GLU A 157 10.08 0.39 -18.96
C GLU A 157 10.91 -0.32 -20.04
N GLN A 158 11.65 -1.37 -19.68
CA GLN A 158 12.59 -2.04 -20.58
C GLN A 158 11.92 -3.05 -21.53
N GLN A 159 10.83 -3.70 -21.13
CA GLN A 159 10.05 -4.60 -22.01
C GLN A 159 9.15 -3.85 -23.01
N HIS A 160 9.14 -2.52 -22.96
CA HIS A 160 8.35 -1.65 -23.83
C HIS A 160 9.21 -0.66 -24.63
N VAL A 161 10.30 -1.15 -25.23
CA VAL A 161 10.81 -0.54 -26.46
C VAL A 161 9.98 -1.09 -27.62
N PRO A 162 9.11 -0.30 -28.26
CA PRO A 162 8.56 -0.69 -29.55
C PRO A 162 9.71 -0.66 -30.54
N GLY A 163 9.97 -1.79 -31.22
CA GLY A 163 10.80 -1.92 -32.41
C GLY A 163 11.99 -0.96 -32.53
N ALA A 164 13.19 -1.44 -32.19
CA ALA A 164 14.39 -0.86 -32.77
C ALA A 164 14.26 -0.91 -34.31
N VAL A 165 14.46 0.26 -34.93
CA VAL A 165 14.50 0.50 -36.38
C VAL A 165 15.54 -0.38 -37.06
#